data_AF-A0A5R9P1I8-F1
#
_entry.id   AF-A0A5R9P1I8-F1
#
_cell.length_a   1.000
_cell.length_b   1.000
_cell.length_c   1.000
_cell.angle_alpha   90.00
_cell.angle_beta   90.00
_cell.angle_gamma   90.00
#
_symmetry.space_group_name_H-M   'P 1'
#
loop_
_entity.id
_entity.type
_entity.pdbx_description
1 polymer ?
#
loop_
_entity_poly.entity_id
_entity_poly.type
_entity_poly.pdbx_seq_one_letter_code
_entity_poly.pdbx_strand_id
1 'polypeptide(L)'
;MNETFGDEKVVAFPAARIVRRGPADPVAAKFLGDVLPLMKASTGIDYMQAKETLHGREKGFMEFIRDALDRGASPEEFVRFTVESNGLKKVGPGVSLEQADEFNSVKLAIIDFADEMPDWTRGLNGSASSLVYASDGGIVACAMMNPIENPTTGEVGVAVRVYPRDFDNPNSEMDKFMSKPSEQYAGFDIEDPVAELDAYKASFQHQVAYIR
;
A
#
# COMPACT_ATOMS: atom_id res chain seq x y z
N MET A 1 -7.78 24.77 12.17
CA MET A 1 -6.31 24.79 12.05
C MET A 1 -6.02 23.77 10.96
N ASN A 2 -5.60 24.22 9.78
CA ASN A 2 -5.40 23.33 8.62
C ASN A 2 -4.08 22.58 8.84
N GLU A 3 -4.15 21.37 9.38
CA GLU A 3 -3.06 20.42 9.29
C GLU A 3 -3.06 19.91 7.85
N THR A 4 -2.22 20.52 7.02
CA THR A 4 -1.72 19.88 5.80
C THR A 4 -0.98 18.62 6.23
N PHE A 5 -1.71 17.50 6.26
CA PHE A 5 -1.10 16.17 6.25
C PHE A 5 -0.20 16.14 5.02
N GLY A 6 1.09 16.02 5.27
CA GLY A 6 2.08 15.98 4.21
C GLY A 6 1.74 14.83 3.26
N ASP A 7 1.69 15.16 1.98
CA ASP A 7 1.85 14.22 0.89
C ASP A 7 3.16 13.44 1.09
N GLU A 8 3.17 12.40 1.93
CA GLU A 8 4.26 11.41 1.96
C GLU A 8 4.09 10.44 0.79
N LYS A 9 4.01 11.02 -0.42
CA LYS A 9 3.95 10.32 -1.70
C LYS A 9 5.30 9.76 -2.16
N VAL A 10 6.34 9.81 -1.35
CA VAL A 10 7.69 9.51 -1.84
C VAL A 10 8.38 8.47 -0.99
N VAL A 11 8.27 7.23 -1.46
CA VAL A 11 9.17 6.13 -1.11
C VAL A 11 10.56 6.48 -1.65
N ALA A 12 11.31 7.31 -0.91
CA ALA A 12 12.63 7.76 -1.30
C ALA A 12 13.69 6.82 -0.72
N PHE A 13 14.65 6.41 -1.55
CA PHE A 13 15.86 5.76 -1.07
C PHE A 13 16.63 6.69 -0.10
N PRO A 14 17.51 6.17 0.78
CA PRO A 14 18.46 6.98 1.55
C PRO A 14 19.37 7.80 0.63
N ALA A 15 19.81 8.98 1.06
CA ALA A 15 20.58 9.92 0.22
C ALA A 15 22.02 9.43 -0.05
N ALA A 16 22.40 9.40 -1.33
CA ALA A 16 23.77 9.21 -1.80
C ALA A 16 24.01 10.07 -3.06
N ARG A 17 25.26 10.11 -3.54
CA ARG A 17 25.73 11.03 -4.60
C ARG A 17 25.05 10.74 -5.95
N ILE A 18 24.21 11.68 -6.39
CA ILE A 18 23.47 11.59 -7.67
C ILE A 18 24.42 11.76 -8.88
N VAL A 19 24.29 10.91 -9.90
CA VAL A 19 25.07 10.97 -11.14
C VAL A 19 24.11 11.25 -12.29
N ARG A 20 24.15 12.45 -12.89
CA ARG A 20 23.25 12.77 -14.01
C ARG A 20 23.53 11.86 -15.22
N ARG A 21 22.60 10.95 -15.53
CA ARG A 21 22.67 10.04 -16.70
C ARG A 21 21.62 10.40 -17.76
N GLY A 22 21.95 10.12 -19.03
CA GLY A 22 21.08 10.40 -20.17
C GLY A 22 19.87 9.45 -20.29
N PRO A 23 18.92 9.72 -21.21
CA PRO A 23 17.69 8.95 -21.36
C PRO A 23 17.92 7.49 -21.78
N ALA A 24 18.96 7.20 -22.56
CA ALA A 24 19.37 5.86 -22.95
C ALA A 24 20.59 5.41 -22.13
N ASP A 25 20.38 5.05 -20.87
CA ASP A 25 21.43 4.57 -19.98
C ASP A 25 21.46 3.02 -19.96
N PRO A 26 22.46 2.38 -20.58
CA PRO A 26 22.59 0.92 -20.59
C PRO A 26 22.74 0.33 -19.19
N VAL A 27 23.28 1.10 -18.22
CA VAL A 27 23.46 0.62 -16.85
C VAL A 27 22.12 0.55 -16.13
N ALA A 28 21.26 1.57 -16.27
CA ALA A 28 19.89 1.54 -15.76
C ALA A 28 19.05 0.45 -16.42
N ALA A 29 19.22 0.21 -17.73
CA ALA A 29 18.53 -0.87 -18.44
C ALA A 29 18.96 -2.25 -17.93
N LYS A 30 20.26 -2.46 -17.71
CA LYS A 30 20.78 -3.69 -17.11
C LYS A 30 20.25 -3.88 -15.68
N PHE A 31 20.32 -2.83 -14.86
CA PHE A 31 19.82 -2.85 -13.48
C PHE A 31 18.34 -3.24 -13.43
N LEU A 32 17.51 -2.63 -14.28
CA LEU A 32 16.11 -3.02 -14.41
C LEU A 32 15.98 -4.49 -14.83
N GLY A 33 16.75 -4.93 -15.83
CA GLY A 33 16.79 -6.32 -16.27
C GLY A 33 17.13 -7.32 -15.16
N ASP A 34 17.98 -6.93 -14.20
CA ASP A 34 18.32 -7.74 -13.02
C ASP A 34 17.21 -7.70 -11.94
N VAL A 35 16.53 -6.55 -11.77
CA VAL A 35 15.40 -6.40 -10.83
C VAL A 35 14.19 -7.24 -11.22
N LEU A 36 13.85 -7.33 -12.51
CA LEU A 36 12.67 -8.05 -13.00
C LEU A 36 12.59 -9.53 -12.51
N PRO A 37 13.61 -10.38 -12.77
CA PRO A 37 13.57 -11.77 -12.32
C PRO A 37 13.62 -11.89 -10.78
N LEU A 38 14.32 -10.99 -10.09
CA LEU A 38 14.39 -10.98 -8.63
C LEU A 38 13.02 -10.66 -8.01
N MET A 39 12.30 -9.67 -8.55
CA MET A 39 10.97 -9.35 -8.08
C MET A 39 10.02 -10.52 -8.32
N LYS A 40 9.98 -11.06 -9.55
CA LYS A 40 9.12 -12.21 -9.89
C LYS A 40 9.39 -13.41 -8.98
N ALA A 41 10.66 -13.74 -8.74
CA ALA A 41 11.05 -14.85 -7.86
C ALA A 41 10.72 -14.61 -6.38
N SER A 42 10.83 -13.36 -5.92
CA SER A 42 10.62 -13.02 -4.50
C SER A 42 9.14 -12.82 -4.14
N THR A 43 8.28 -12.46 -5.09
CA THR A 43 6.93 -11.96 -4.79
C THR A 43 5.83 -12.51 -5.69
N GLY A 44 6.18 -13.20 -6.78
CA GLY A 44 5.18 -13.67 -7.75
C GLY A 44 4.73 -12.60 -8.75
N ILE A 45 4.86 -11.30 -8.45
CA ILE A 45 4.31 -10.24 -9.32
C ILE A 45 5.20 -9.94 -10.54
N ASP A 46 4.57 -9.54 -11.65
CA ASP A 46 5.26 -8.90 -12.77
C ASP A 46 5.51 -7.42 -12.46
N TYR A 47 6.76 -7.09 -12.18
CA TYR A 47 7.14 -5.73 -11.82
C TYR A 47 6.81 -4.69 -12.89
N MET A 48 6.85 -5.06 -14.18
CA MET A 48 6.54 -4.11 -15.25
C MET A 48 5.06 -3.71 -15.28
N GLN A 49 4.19 -4.61 -14.81
CA GLN A 49 2.76 -4.35 -14.67
C GLN A 49 2.49 -3.55 -13.37
N ALA A 50 3.16 -3.89 -12.28
CA ALA A 50 2.93 -3.28 -10.96
C ALA A 50 3.65 -1.94 -10.71
N LYS A 51 4.57 -1.53 -11.58
CA LYS A 51 5.46 -0.37 -11.35
C LYS A 51 4.75 0.94 -11.06
N GLU A 52 3.60 1.19 -11.69
CA GLU A 52 2.86 2.45 -11.54
C GLU A 52 2.15 2.49 -10.19
N THR A 53 1.50 1.41 -9.80
CA THR A 53 0.93 1.20 -8.46
C THR A 53 2.00 1.35 -7.38
N LEU A 54 3.18 0.74 -7.58
CA LEU A 54 4.23 0.72 -6.56
C LEU A 54 4.94 2.06 -6.38
N HIS A 55 5.11 2.85 -7.45
CA HIS A 55 5.96 4.05 -7.44
C HIS A 55 5.25 5.35 -7.85
N GLY A 56 3.95 5.28 -8.16
CA GLY A 56 3.16 6.41 -8.64
C GLY A 56 3.41 6.72 -10.13
N ARG A 57 2.49 7.51 -10.70
CA ARG A 57 2.54 7.94 -12.12
C ARG A 57 3.31 9.25 -12.33
N GLU A 58 3.59 9.99 -11.25
CA GLU A 58 4.10 11.37 -11.31
C GLU A 58 5.57 11.46 -11.71
N LYS A 59 6.39 10.52 -11.23
CA LYS A 59 7.82 10.44 -11.58
C LYS A 59 8.00 9.39 -12.66
N GLY A 60 8.75 9.72 -13.72
CA GLY A 60 9.00 8.74 -14.78
C GLY A 60 9.64 7.48 -14.20
N PHE A 61 9.06 6.30 -14.43
CA PHE A 61 9.54 5.04 -13.86
C PHE A 61 11.07 4.84 -14.02
N MET A 62 11.62 5.18 -15.19
CA MET A 62 13.06 5.08 -15.43
C MET A 62 13.88 6.09 -14.63
N GLU A 63 13.32 7.23 -14.23
CA GLU A 63 13.97 8.16 -13.31
C GLU A 63 14.04 7.57 -11.90
N PHE A 64 13.01 6.85 -11.46
CA PHE A 64 13.06 6.12 -10.19
C PHE A 64 14.16 5.05 -10.18
N ILE A 65 14.25 4.27 -11.27
CA ILE A 65 15.32 3.27 -11.45
C ILE A 65 16.71 3.93 -11.42
N ARG A 66 16.89 5.04 -12.14
CA ARG A 66 18.15 5.78 -12.15
C ARG A 66 18.49 6.33 -10.78
N ASP A 67 17.53 6.90 -10.06
CA ASP A 67 17.73 7.44 -8.72
C ASP A 67 18.20 6.36 -7.74
N ALA A 68 17.61 5.17 -7.81
CA ALA A 68 18.03 4.05 -6.98
C ALA A 68 19.47 3.60 -7.32
N LEU A 69 19.75 3.45 -8.60
CA LEU A 69 21.07 3.06 -9.10
C LEU A 69 22.15 4.11 -8.78
N ASP A 70 21.82 5.40 -8.88
CA ASP A 70 22.70 6.52 -8.53
C ASP A 70 23.03 6.55 -7.05
N ARG A 71 22.09 6.10 -6.21
CA ARG A 71 22.30 5.95 -4.78
C ARG A 71 23.09 4.69 -4.41
N GLY A 72 23.51 3.92 -5.41
CA GLY A 72 24.33 2.74 -5.24
C GLY A 72 23.57 1.52 -4.74
N ALA A 73 22.24 1.51 -4.85
CA ALA A 73 21.45 0.33 -4.50
C ALA A 73 21.82 -0.84 -5.41
N SER A 74 21.98 -2.04 -4.84
CA SER A 74 21.98 -3.27 -5.64
C SER A 74 20.55 -3.63 -6.08
N PRO A 75 20.37 -4.45 -7.13
CA PRO A 75 19.05 -4.97 -7.51
C PRO A 75 18.32 -5.66 -6.35
N GLU A 76 19.04 -6.40 -5.51
CA GLU A 76 18.49 -7.08 -4.33
C GLU A 76 18.02 -6.08 -3.26
N GLU A 77 18.80 -5.02 -3.01
CA GLU A 77 18.42 -3.97 -2.07
C GLU A 77 17.20 -3.19 -2.56
N PHE A 78 17.11 -2.96 -3.87
CA PHE A 78 15.97 -2.32 -4.51
C PHE A 78 14.70 -3.16 -4.35
N VAL A 79 14.78 -4.46 -4.64
CA VAL A 79 13.65 -5.39 -4.47
C VAL A 79 13.26 -5.46 -3.00
N ARG A 80 14.22 -5.61 -2.08
CA ARG A 80 13.96 -5.63 -0.64
C ARG A 80 13.21 -4.38 -0.19
N PHE A 81 13.72 -3.21 -0.57
CA PHE A 81 13.11 -1.92 -0.25
C PHE A 81 11.70 -1.80 -0.80
N THR A 82 11.50 -2.12 -2.08
CA THR A 82 10.18 -2.03 -2.73
C THR A 82 9.17 -2.97 -2.09
N VAL A 83 9.60 -4.17 -1.71
CA VAL A 83 8.74 -5.14 -1.01
C VAL A 83 8.34 -4.64 0.37
N GLU A 84 9.31 -4.15 1.15
CA GLU A 84 9.08 -3.69 2.51
C GLU A 84 8.23 -2.42 2.54
N SER A 85 8.54 -1.43 1.68
CA SER A 85 7.81 -0.16 1.60
C SER A 85 6.36 -0.30 1.16
N ASN A 86 6.01 -1.42 0.51
CA ASN A 86 4.66 -1.70 0.01
C ASN A 86 3.99 -2.86 0.75
N GLY A 87 4.64 -3.44 1.77
CA GLY A 87 4.09 -4.55 2.54
C GLY A 87 3.76 -5.79 1.70
N LEU A 88 4.57 -6.07 0.67
CA LEU A 88 4.37 -7.26 -0.16
C LEU A 88 4.83 -8.52 0.58
N LYS A 89 4.14 -9.64 0.34
CA LYS A 89 4.48 -10.96 0.85
C LYS A 89 5.65 -11.55 0.06
N LYS A 90 6.67 -12.03 0.77
CA LYS A 90 7.83 -12.70 0.16
C LYS A 90 7.61 -14.21 0.11
N VAL A 91 8.06 -14.84 -0.98
CA VAL A 91 8.22 -16.29 -1.08
C VAL A 91 9.22 -16.76 -0.03
N GLY A 92 8.92 -17.87 0.66
CA GLY A 92 9.74 -18.35 1.76
C GLY A 92 9.22 -19.66 2.36
N PRO A 93 9.77 -20.09 3.51
CA PRO A 93 9.30 -21.28 4.20
C PRO A 93 7.79 -21.18 4.50
N GLY A 94 6.99 -22.06 3.90
CA GLY A 94 5.54 -22.08 4.09
C GLY A 94 4.74 -21.10 3.23
N VAL A 95 5.38 -20.37 2.31
CA VAL A 95 4.71 -19.50 1.34
C VAL A 95 5.16 -19.87 -0.08
N SER A 96 4.27 -20.43 -0.88
CA SER A 96 4.54 -20.75 -2.28
C SER A 96 4.57 -19.48 -3.15
N LEU A 97 5.08 -19.61 -4.38
CA LEU A 97 5.06 -18.52 -5.35
C LEU A 97 3.63 -18.08 -5.69
N GLU A 98 2.73 -19.05 -5.86
CA GLU A 98 1.30 -18.83 -6.15
C GLU A 98 0.61 -18.08 -5.00
N GLN A 99 0.85 -18.50 -3.76
CA GLN A 99 0.31 -17.81 -2.58
C GLN A 99 0.82 -16.38 -2.45
N ALA A 100 2.11 -16.15 -2.72
CA ALA A 100 2.66 -14.79 -2.72
C ALA A 100 2.05 -13.94 -3.84
N ASP A 101 1.89 -14.50 -5.04
CA ASP A 101 1.32 -13.81 -6.21
C ASP A 101 -0.13 -13.38 -5.97
N GLU A 102 -0.98 -14.29 -5.47
CA GLU A 102 -2.37 -13.99 -5.14
C GLU A 102 -2.48 -12.91 -4.06
N PHE A 103 -1.72 -13.06 -2.96
CA PHE A 103 -1.70 -12.05 -1.89
C PHE A 103 -1.26 -10.69 -2.40
N ASN A 104 -0.18 -10.66 -3.19
CA ASN A 104 0.39 -9.41 -3.68
C ASN A 104 -0.48 -8.77 -4.76
N SER A 105 -1.21 -9.54 -5.55
CA SER A 105 -2.18 -9.02 -6.51
C SER A 105 -3.31 -8.27 -5.80
N VAL A 106 -3.86 -8.85 -4.73
CA VAL A 106 -4.86 -8.17 -3.87
C VAL A 106 -4.25 -6.94 -3.19
N LYS A 107 -3.00 -7.02 -2.71
CA LYS A 107 -2.31 -5.89 -2.10
C LYS A 107 -2.12 -4.73 -3.09
N LEU A 108 -1.76 -5.01 -4.34
CA LEU A 108 -1.64 -4.00 -5.39
C LEU A 108 -3.00 -3.35 -5.69
N ALA A 109 -4.07 -4.14 -5.80
CA ALA A 109 -5.42 -3.62 -5.98
C ALA A 109 -5.84 -2.67 -4.85
N ILE A 110 -5.54 -3.01 -3.58
CA ILE A 110 -5.78 -2.12 -2.43
C ILE A 110 -5.01 -0.80 -2.55
N ILE A 111 -3.75 -0.85 -3.00
CA ILE A 111 -2.92 0.34 -3.17
C ILE A 111 -3.49 1.23 -4.29
N ASP A 112 -3.82 0.65 -5.44
CA ASP A 112 -4.42 1.39 -6.56
C ASP A 112 -5.75 2.02 -6.14
N PHE A 113 -6.61 1.29 -5.44
CA PHE A 113 -7.86 1.81 -4.90
C PHE A 113 -7.62 3.03 -4.00
N ALA A 114 -6.65 2.97 -3.09
CA ALA A 114 -6.34 4.08 -2.19
C ALA A 114 -5.78 5.30 -2.93
N ASP A 115 -5.06 5.09 -4.05
CA ASP A 115 -4.55 6.17 -4.89
C ASP A 115 -5.66 6.81 -5.75
N GLU A 116 -6.77 6.10 -6.02
CA GLU A 116 -7.90 6.58 -6.81
C GLU A 116 -9.05 7.19 -5.96
N MET A 117 -9.19 6.78 -4.69
CA MET A 117 -10.31 7.16 -3.83
C MET A 117 -9.97 8.34 -2.90
N PRO A 118 -10.77 9.42 -2.91
CA PRO A 118 -10.43 10.67 -2.22
C PRO A 118 -10.50 10.61 -0.68
N ASP A 119 -11.25 9.66 -0.11
CA ASP A 119 -11.38 9.47 1.33
C ASP A 119 -10.46 8.37 1.88
N TRP A 120 -9.65 7.76 1.02
CA TRP A 120 -8.62 6.80 1.38
C TRP A 120 -7.25 7.42 1.20
N THR A 121 -6.32 6.99 2.04
CA THR A 121 -4.94 7.46 2.02
C THR A 121 -4.03 6.27 2.12
N ARG A 122 -3.04 6.24 1.21
CA ARG A 122 -1.93 5.31 1.26
C ARG A 122 -0.94 5.74 2.34
N GLY A 123 -0.78 4.90 3.36
CA GLY A 123 0.20 5.07 4.42
C GLY A 123 1.48 4.25 4.20
N LEU A 124 2.30 4.15 5.25
CA LEU A 124 3.51 3.34 5.25
C LEU A 124 3.20 1.86 4.97
N ASN A 125 4.16 1.15 4.36
CA ASN A 125 4.05 -0.27 4.00
C ASN A 125 2.84 -0.59 3.09
N GLY A 126 2.46 0.37 2.24
CA GLY A 126 1.31 0.26 1.33
C GLY A 126 -0.02 0.05 2.05
N SER A 127 -0.14 0.49 3.31
CA SER A 127 -1.41 0.46 4.03
C SER A 127 -2.41 1.40 3.37
N ALA A 128 -3.69 1.01 3.34
CA ALA A 128 -4.76 1.88 2.87
C ALA A 128 -5.68 2.15 4.06
N SER A 129 -5.88 3.43 4.38
CA SER A 129 -6.67 3.84 5.54
C SER A 129 -7.62 4.98 5.22
N SER A 130 -8.73 5.06 5.94
CA SER A 130 -9.73 6.12 5.81
C SER A 130 -10.16 6.57 7.21
N LEU A 131 -10.14 7.87 7.43
CA LEU A 131 -10.59 8.47 8.70
C LEU A 131 -12.12 8.50 8.74
N VAL A 132 -12.68 8.08 9.87
CA VAL A 132 -14.11 8.16 10.15
C VAL A 132 -14.34 9.33 11.09
N TYR A 133 -15.24 10.22 10.70
CA TYR A 133 -15.54 11.44 11.43
C TYR A 133 -16.97 11.39 11.98
N ALA A 134 -17.24 12.10 13.08
CA ALA A 134 -18.55 12.35 13.65
C ALA A 134 -19.18 13.62 13.07
N SER A 135 -20.49 13.82 13.27
CA SER A 135 -21.25 14.94 12.68
C SER A 135 -20.70 16.34 13.02
N ASP A 136 -19.93 16.48 14.10
CA ASP A 136 -19.24 17.70 14.51
C ASP A 136 -17.86 17.90 13.84
N GLY A 137 -17.42 16.96 12.99
CA GLY A 137 -16.13 16.96 12.30
C GLY A 137 -14.99 16.33 13.11
N GLY A 138 -15.24 15.76 14.29
CA GLY A 138 -14.22 15.06 15.08
C GLY A 138 -13.91 13.68 14.52
N ILE A 139 -12.64 13.28 14.45
CA ILE A 139 -12.25 11.90 14.08
C ILE A 139 -12.60 10.95 15.21
N VAL A 140 -13.42 9.93 14.93
CA VAL A 140 -13.89 8.92 15.89
C VAL A 140 -13.30 7.53 15.68
N ALA A 141 -12.90 7.20 14.44
CA ALA A 141 -12.31 5.91 14.13
C ALA A 141 -11.41 5.99 12.89
N CYS A 142 -10.67 4.92 12.63
CA CYS A 142 -9.87 4.71 11.43
C CYS A 142 -10.21 3.35 10.83
N ALA A 143 -10.63 3.33 9.57
CA ALA A 143 -10.80 2.12 8.78
C ALA A 143 -9.49 1.78 8.07
N MET A 144 -9.08 0.51 8.08
CA MET A 144 -7.86 0.03 7.43
C MET A 144 -8.15 -1.18 6.55
N MET A 145 -7.72 -1.13 5.28
CA MET A 145 -7.81 -2.24 4.33
C MET A 145 -6.54 -3.10 4.37
N ASN A 146 -6.72 -4.42 4.39
CA ASN A 146 -5.63 -5.38 4.31
C ASN A 146 -6.05 -6.61 3.52
N PRO A 147 -5.13 -7.27 2.80
CA PRO A 147 -5.40 -8.61 2.30
C PRO A 147 -5.64 -9.58 3.47
N ILE A 148 -6.51 -10.56 3.25
CA ILE A 148 -6.75 -11.67 4.16
C ILE A 148 -6.71 -12.99 3.39
N GLU A 149 -6.31 -14.05 4.07
CA GLU A 149 -6.24 -15.39 3.48
C GLU A 149 -7.19 -16.31 4.23
N ASN A 150 -7.99 -17.08 3.48
CA ASN A 150 -8.78 -18.14 4.06
C ASN A 150 -7.85 -19.31 4.42
N PRO A 151 -7.73 -19.68 5.70
CA PRO A 151 -6.79 -20.74 6.12
C PRO A 151 -7.20 -22.14 5.63
N THR A 152 -8.43 -22.30 5.14
CA THR A 152 -8.98 -23.59 4.67
C THR A 152 -8.91 -23.71 3.16
N THR A 153 -9.29 -22.66 2.42
CA THR A 153 -9.33 -22.67 0.95
C THR A 153 -8.07 -22.12 0.30
N GLY A 154 -7.29 -21.32 1.03
CA GLY A 154 -6.13 -20.57 0.50
C GLY A 154 -6.51 -19.30 -0.25
N GLU A 155 -7.80 -19.07 -0.51
CA GLU A 155 -8.29 -17.89 -1.24
C GLU A 155 -7.92 -16.60 -0.51
N VAL A 156 -7.47 -15.62 -1.29
CA VAL A 156 -7.13 -14.28 -0.80
C VAL A 156 -8.28 -13.33 -1.11
N GLY A 157 -8.68 -12.54 -0.11
CA GLY A 157 -9.65 -11.45 -0.26
C GLY A 157 -9.21 -10.18 0.44
N VAL A 158 -10.14 -9.24 0.60
CA VAL A 158 -9.91 -7.95 1.25
C VAL A 158 -10.67 -7.90 2.58
N ALA A 159 -10.02 -7.41 3.63
CA ALA A 159 -10.69 -7.07 4.87
C ALA A 159 -10.54 -5.60 5.21
N VAL A 160 -11.65 -4.99 5.62
CA VAL A 160 -11.67 -3.67 6.25
C VAL A 160 -11.82 -3.86 7.75
N ARG A 161 -10.89 -3.31 8.52
CA ARG A 161 -10.91 -3.33 9.98
C ARG A 161 -11.07 -1.91 10.49
N VAL A 162 -12.04 -1.69 11.36
CA VAL A 162 -12.28 -0.38 11.97
C VAL A 162 -11.72 -0.38 13.38
N TYR A 163 -10.85 0.58 13.66
CA TYR A 163 -10.25 0.80 14.97
C TYR A 163 -10.85 2.08 15.56
N PRO A 164 -11.43 2.00 16.77
CA PRO A 164 -11.89 3.20 17.45
C PRO A 164 -10.66 4.04 17.80
N ARG A 165 -10.81 5.36 17.75
CA ARG A 165 -9.77 6.25 18.27
C ARG A 165 -9.75 6.09 19.79
N ASP A 166 -8.70 5.47 20.32
CA ASP A 166 -8.43 5.50 21.76
C ASP A 166 -8.26 6.99 22.15
N PHE A 167 -9.18 7.47 22.98
CA PHE A 167 -9.61 8.86 23.07
C PHE A 167 -8.58 9.86 23.65
N ASP A 168 -7.30 9.51 23.81
CA ASP A 168 -6.38 10.37 24.60
C ASP A 168 -4.89 10.31 24.24
N ASN A 169 -4.47 9.71 23.11
CA ASN A 169 -3.06 9.78 22.70
C ASN A 169 -2.84 10.69 21.48
N PRO A 170 -2.53 11.98 21.68
CA PRO A 170 -2.20 12.90 20.59
C PRO A 170 -0.89 12.54 19.86
N ASN A 171 -0.13 11.55 20.37
CA ASN A 171 1.10 11.02 19.74
C ASN A 171 0.90 9.63 19.13
N SER A 172 -0.35 9.14 19.03
CA SER A 172 -0.63 7.89 18.33
C SER A 172 -0.52 8.13 16.84
N GLU A 173 0.67 7.89 16.29
CA GLU A 173 0.85 7.63 14.86
C GLU A 173 -0.20 6.60 14.40
N MET A 174 -0.76 6.75 13.20
CA MET A 174 -1.79 5.84 12.67
C MET A 174 -1.30 4.38 12.62
N ASP A 175 0.00 4.18 12.68
CA ASP A 175 0.73 2.92 12.73
C ASP A 175 0.56 2.19 14.09
N LYS A 176 0.01 2.89 15.11
CA LYS A 176 -0.12 2.43 16.51
C LYS A 176 -1.55 2.10 16.92
N PHE A 177 -2.45 1.79 15.98
CA PHE A 177 -3.71 1.09 16.30
C PHE A 177 -3.41 -0.35 16.76
N MET A 178 -2.82 -0.47 17.97
CA MET A 178 -2.46 -1.73 18.61
C MET A 178 -3.64 -2.38 19.35
N SER A 179 -4.80 -1.72 19.37
CA SER A 179 -6.04 -2.29 19.90
C SER A 179 -6.62 -3.31 18.92
N LYS A 180 -7.43 -4.25 19.42
CA LYS A 180 -8.22 -5.11 18.51
C LYS A 180 -9.23 -4.22 17.77
N PRO A 181 -9.49 -4.47 16.48
CA PRO A 181 -10.49 -3.69 15.76
C PRO A 181 -11.85 -3.85 16.45
N SER A 182 -12.61 -2.77 16.55
CA SER A 182 -13.97 -2.80 17.08
C SER A 182 -14.90 -3.56 16.15
N GLU A 183 -14.65 -3.46 14.84
CA GLU A 183 -15.45 -4.10 13.79
C GLU A 183 -14.55 -4.61 12.66
N GLN A 184 -14.96 -5.72 12.03
CA GLN A 184 -14.25 -6.34 10.92
C GLN A 184 -15.24 -6.70 9.82
N TYR A 185 -14.90 -6.32 8.59
CA TYR A 185 -15.66 -6.64 7.39
C TYR A 185 -14.74 -7.28 6.36
N ALA A 186 -15.26 -8.18 5.54
CA ALA A 186 -14.48 -8.91 4.54
C ALA A 186 -15.27 -9.06 3.24
N GLY A 187 -14.56 -8.95 2.11
CA GLY A 187 -15.06 -9.19 0.75
C GLY A 187 -14.06 -10.06 -0.03
N PHE A 188 -14.52 -10.68 -1.11
CA PHE A 188 -13.65 -11.48 -1.99
C PHE A 188 -13.02 -10.60 -3.07
N ASP A 189 -13.78 -9.66 -3.59
CA ASP A 189 -13.31 -8.62 -4.50
C ASP A 189 -13.16 -7.27 -3.77
N ILE A 190 -12.26 -6.42 -4.26
CA ILE A 190 -12.18 -5.02 -3.81
C ILE A 190 -13.39 -4.21 -4.30
N GLU A 191 -14.03 -4.67 -5.38
CA GLU A 191 -15.27 -4.11 -5.92
C GLU A 191 -16.52 -4.60 -5.15
N ASP A 192 -16.40 -5.59 -4.26
CA ASP A 192 -17.54 -6.09 -3.48
C ASP A 192 -18.02 -5.02 -2.47
N PRO A 193 -19.32 -4.67 -2.45
CA PRO A 193 -19.83 -3.65 -1.55
C PRO A 193 -19.78 -4.13 -0.10
N VAL A 194 -19.09 -3.36 0.75
CA VAL A 194 -19.09 -3.54 2.21
C VAL A 194 -20.22 -2.70 2.82
N ALA A 195 -21.47 -3.11 2.59
CA ALA A 195 -22.67 -2.36 2.98
C ALA A 195 -22.69 -1.99 4.48
N GLU A 196 -22.09 -2.82 5.33
CA GLU A 196 -22.00 -2.59 6.77
C GLU A 196 -20.98 -1.49 7.15
N LEU A 197 -19.89 -1.32 6.39
CA LEU A 197 -18.95 -0.21 6.61
C LEU A 197 -19.59 1.13 6.26
N ASP A 198 -20.36 1.16 5.18
CA ASP A 198 -21.08 2.36 4.76
C ASP A 198 -22.17 2.72 5.77
N ALA A 199 -22.91 1.73 6.29
CA ALA A 199 -23.86 1.93 7.37
C ALA A 199 -23.17 2.43 8.65
N TYR A 200 -21.99 1.90 8.97
CA TYR A 200 -21.18 2.36 10.09
C TYR A 200 -20.75 3.81 9.89
N LYS A 201 -20.12 4.17 8.76
CA LYS A 201 -19.75 5.56 8.42
C LYS A 201 -20.96 6.50 8.46
N ALA A 202 -22.10 6.08 7.89
CA ALA A 202 -23.35 6.84 7.86
C ALA A 202 -23.97 7.03 9.26
N SER A 203 -23.71 6.12 10.20
CA SER A 203 -24.14 6.27 11.59
C SER A 203 -23.41 7.40 12.33
N PHE A 204 -22.24 7.83 11.83
CA PHE A 204 -21.46 8.93 12.37
C PHE A 204 -21.57 10.24 11.58
N GLN A 205 -21.83 10.21 10.26
CA GLN A 205 -21.89 11.42 9.41
C GLN A 205 -22.83 11.38 8.20
N HIS A 206 -23.48 12.51 7.94
CA HIS A 206 -24.14 12.85 6.68
C HIS A 206 -23.13 13.37 5.66
N GLN A 207 -22.40 12.49 4.97
CA GLN A 207 -21.79 12.73 3.64
C GLN A 207 -21.27 11.38 3.12
N VAL A 208 -21.79 10.96 1.95
CA VAL A 208 -21.63 9.60 1.41
C VAL A 208 -20.48 9.60 0.40
N ALA A 209 -19.51 8.70 0.58
CA ALA A 209 -18.62 8.27 -0.49
C ALA A 209 -19.13 6.92 -0.98
N TYR A 210 -19.22 6.75 -2.30
CA TYR A 210 -19.59 5.50 -2.93
C TYR A 210 -18.31 4.73 -3.27
N ILE A 211 -18.21 3.49 -2.81
CA ILE A 211 -17.27 2.52 -3.38
C ILE A 211 -17.86 2.16 -4.75
N ARG A 212 -17.15 2.50 -5.84
CA ARG A 212 -17.50 2.12 -7.21
C ARG A 212 -16.38 1.32 -7.81
#